data_AF-A0A9P6M3A1-F1
#
_entry.id   AF-A0A9P6M3A1-F1
#
_cell.length_a   1.000
_cell.length_b   1.000
_cell.length_c   1.000
_cell.angle_alpha   90.00
_cell.angle_beta   90.00
_cell.angle_gamma   90.00
#
_symmetry.space_group_name_H-M   'P 1'
#
loop_
_entity.id
_entity.type
_entity.pdbx_description
1 polymer ?
#
loop_
_entity_poly.entity_id
_entity_poly.type
_entity_poly.pdbx_seq_one_letter_code
_entity_poly.pdbx_strand_id
1 'polypeptide(L)'
;MSESRGELIAWVNELLQLNYTKVEQLGTGAAYAQIMDSIYGNLPMSRVKFATKHEYEYLGNYKVLQTCFTSHKIDKAIPTERLMKCKMQDNLEFLQWLKKFWDRNFPGDHYDAVARRGAANEPLSAANRSTTAPVRRAMNNGGKAP
;
A
#
# COMPACT_ATOMS: atom_id res chain seq x y z
N MET A 1 5.50 -2.71 -24.12
CA MET A 1 6.14 -3.97 -23.66
C MET A 1 5.29 -4.57 -22.57
N SER A 2 5.20 -5.89 -22.46
CA SER A 2 4.63 -6.55 -21.29
C SER A 2 5.78 -6.85 -20.34
N GLU A 3 5.76 -6.26 -19.15
CA GLU A 3 6.78 -6.50 -18.12
C GLU A 3 6.77 -7.96 -17.64
N SER A 4 7.96 -8.54 -17.49
CA SER A 4 8.12 -9.91 -17.04
C SER A 4 7.79 -10.05 -15.56
N ARG A 5 7.39 -11.25 -15.12
CA ARG A 5 7.11 -11.56 -13.70
C ARG A 5 8.18 -11.04 -12.75
N GLY A 6 9.45 -11.28 -13.07
CA GLY A 6 10.58 -10.87 -12.24
C GLY A 6 10.71 -9.36 -12.15
N GLU A 7 10.52 -8.65 -13.27
CA GLU A 7 10.57 -7.19 -13.34
C GLU A 7 9.44 -6.55 -12.54
N LEU A 8 8.22 -7.10 -12.62
CA LEU A 8 7.09 -6.62 -11.85
C LEU A 8 7.31 -6.78 -10.34
N ILE A 9 7.86 -7.92 -9.91
CA ILE A 9 8.19 -8.14 -8.49
C ILE A 9 9.28 -7.17 -8.04
N ALA A 10 10.34 -7.00 -8.84
CA ALA A 10 11.42 -6.08 -8.55
C ALA A 10 10.89 -4.64 -8.41
N TRP A 11 10.05 -4.19 -9.35
CA TRP A 11 9.41 -2.88 -9.27
C TRP A 11 8.57 -2.70 -8.01
N VAL A 12 7.75 -3.68 -7.63
CA VAL A 12 6.95 -3.62 -6.40
C VAL A 12 7.86 -3.53 -5.17
N ASN A 13 8.95 -4.30 -5.16
CA ASN A 13 9.92 -4.29 -4.07
C ASN A 13 10.64 -2.96 -3.95
N GLU A 14 11.04 -2.34 -5.06
CA GLU A 14 11.68 -1.02 -5.08
C GLU A 14 10.72 0.09 -4.69
N LEU A 15 9.50 0.09 -5.25
CA LEU A 15 8.49 1.12 -4.98
C LEU A 15 8.00 1.08 -3.53
N LEU A 16 7.76 -0.12 -3.01
CA LEU A 16 7.16 -0.31 -1.69
C LEU A 16 8.19 -0.61 -0.61
N GLN A 17 9.48 -0.72 -0.93
CA GLN A 17 10.52 -1.23 -0.01
C GLN A 17 10.08 -2.55 0.66
N LEU A 18 9.74 -3.54 -0.16
CA LEU A 18 9.32 -4.88 0.26
C LEU A 18 10.29 -5.94 -0.29
N ASN A 19 10.21 -7.17 0.23
CA ASN A 19 11.06 -8.27 -0.20
C ASN A 19 10.23 -9.48 -0.66
N TYR A 20 9.34 -9.26 -1.63
CA TYR A 20 8.59 -10.34 -2.26
C TYR A 20 9.44 -11.14 -3.23
N THR A 21 9.20 -12.44 -3.25
CA THR A 21 9.86 -13.40 -4.15
C THR A 21 8.86 -14.04 -5.12
N LYS A 22 7.57 -14.00 -4.79
CA LYS A 22 6.49 -14.60 -5.58
C LYS A 22 5.34 -13.62 -5.75
N VAL A 23 4.71 -13.64 -6.92
CA VAL A 23 3.52 -12.82 -7.21
C VAL A 23 2.34 -13.17 -6.30
N GLU A 24 2.27 -14.43 -5.86
CA GLU A 24 1.24 -14.95 -4.96
C GLU A 24 1.21 -14.18 -3.62
N GLN A 25 2.34 -13.62 -3.17
CA GLN A 25 2.41 -12.83 -1.94
C GLN A 25 1.63 -11.50 -2.03
N LEU A 26 1.39 -11.01 -3.24
CA LEU A 26 0.56 -9.83 -3.48
C LEU A 26 -0.93 -10.12 -3.33
N GLY A 27 -1.33 -11.40 -3.33
CA GLY A 27 -2.73 -11.84 -3.18
C GLY A 27 -3.38 -11.44 -1.85
N THR A 28 -2.59 -11.01 -0.87
CA THR A 28 -3.05 -10.40 0.39
C THR A 28 -3.77 -9.05 0.19
N GLY A 29 -3.58 -8.40 -0.96
CA GLY A 29 -4.20 -7.12 -1.31
C GLY A 29 -3.52 -5.89 -0.68
N ALA A 30 -2.63 -6.06 0.29
CA ALA A 30 -1.96 -4.96 0.98
C ALA A 30 -1.02 -4.18 0.04
N ALA A 31 -0.23 -4.91 -0.75
CA ALA A 31 0.66 -4.31 -1.75
C ALA A 31 -0.12 -3.51 -2.80
N TYR A 32 -1.25 -4.03 -3.27
CA TYR A 32 -2.10 -3.35 -4.26
C TYR A 32 -2.69 -2.05 -3.71
N ALA A 33 -3.17 -2.06 -2.46
CA ALA A 33 -3.64 -0.84 -1.81
C ALA A 33 -2.51 0.20 -1.72
N GLN A 34 -1.30 -0.20 -1.34
CA GLN A 34 -0.19 0.75 -1.22
C GLN A 34 0.31 1.29 -2.56
N ILE A 35 0.21 0.52 -3.64
CA ILE A 35 0.51 1.02 -5.00
C ILE A 35 -0.52 2.08 -5.40
N MET A 36 -1.81 1.86 -5.14
CA MET A 36 -2.82 2.88 -5.39
C MET A 36 -2.62 4.12 -4.51
N ASP A 37 -2.17 3.92 -3.28
CA ASP A 37 -1.81 5.02 -2.40
C ASP A 37 -0.62 5.84 -2.92
N SER A 38 0.30 5.24 -3.68
CA SER A 38 1.38 6.00 -4.32
C SER A 38 0.92 6.94 -5.43
N ILE A 39 -0.26 6.70 -6.00
CA ILE A 39 -0.84 7.55 -7.05
C ILE A 39 -1.69 8.65 -6.42
N TYR A 40 -2.56 8.28 -5.47
CA TYR A 40 -3.59 9.17 -4.95
C TYR A 40 -3.30 9.76 -3.57
N GLY A 41 -2.45 9.12 -2.77
CA GLY A 41 -2.05 9.57 -1.43
C GLY A 41 -3.17 9.65 -0.38
N ASN A 42 -4.39 9.19 -0.70
CA ASN A 42 -5.57 9.35 0.15
C ASN A 42 -6.09 8.03 0.73
N LEU A 43 -5.40 6.89 0.53
CA LEU A 43 -5.92 5.63 1.03
C LEU A 43 -5.69 5.52 2.56
N PRO A 44 -6.66 4.96 3.30
CA PRO A 44 -6.53 4.74 4.73
C PRO A 44 -5.61 3.54 5.02
N MET A 45 -4.30 3.76 4.93
CA MET A 45 -3.28 2.72 5.18
C MET A 45 -3.35 2.10 6.58
N SER A 46 -3.91 2.81 7.56
CA SER A 46 -4.18 2.28 8.90
C SER A 46 -5.18 1.10 8.93
N ARG A 47 -6.01 0.97 7.89
CA ARG A 47 -6.95 -0.16 7.74
C ARG A 47 -6.36 -1.33 6.95
N VAL A 48 -5.30 -1.08 6.20
CA VAL A 48 -4.59 -2.11 5.44
C VAL A 48 -3.70 -2.88 6.42
N LYS A 49 -3.69 -4.21 6.33
CA LYS A 49 -2.83 -5.06 7.16
C LYS A 49 -1.83 -5.81 6.29
N PHE A 50 -0.54 -5.54 6.48
CA PHE A 50 0.55 -6.20 5.74
C PHE A 50 0.88 -7.58 6.31
N ALA A 51 0.81 -7.74 7.63
CA ALA A 51 1.08 -8.99 8.33
C ALA A 51 -0.18 -9.88 8.43
N THR A 52 -0.87 -10.12 7.32
CA THR A 52 -2.05 -11.01 7.28
C THR A 52 -1.67 -12.40 6.80
N LYS A 53 -2.18 -13.43 7.49
CA LYS A 53 -1.98 -14.84 7.11
C LYS A 53 -3.27 -15.54 6.73
N HIS A 54 -4.41 -14.92 7.02
CA HIS A 54 -5.72 -15.53 6.85
C HIS A 54 -6.54 -14.82 5.77
N GLU A 55 -7.23 -15.60 4.95
CA GLU A 55 -8.05 -15.09 3.84
C GLU A 55 -9.13 -14.10 4.26
N TYR A 56 -9.75 -14.30 5.43
CA TYR A 56 -10.76 -13.38 5.94
C TYR A 56 -10.20 -11.96 6.20
N GLU A 57 -8.90 -11.84 6.50
CA GLU A 57 -8.25 -10.55 6.69
C GLU A 57 -7.94 -9.87 5.35
N TYR A 58 -7.68 -10.65 4.29
CA TYR A 58 -7.47 -10.10 2.94
C TYR A 58 -8.71 -9.34 2.47
N LEU A 59 -9.91 -9.77 2.87
CA LEU A 59 -11.17 -9.10 2.53
C LEU A 59 -11.19 -7.64 3.01
N GLY A 60 -10.59 -7.36 4.18
CA GLY A 60 -10.42 -6.01 4.70
C GLY A 60 -9.55 -5.15 3.77
N ASN A 61 -8.42 -5.69 3.33
CA ASN A 61 -7.50 -5.02 2.39
C ASN A 61 -8.19 -4.74 1.04
N TYR A 62 -8.92 -5.72 0.50
CA TYR A 62 -9.64 -5.56 -0.76
C TYR A 62 -10.79 -4.55 -0.67
N LYS A 63 -11.47 -4.43 0.48
CA LYS A 63 -12.49 -3.37 0.67
C LYS A 63 -11.88 -1.97 0.59
N VAL A 64 -10.69 -1.77 1.14
CA VAL A 64 -9.97 -0.49 1.02
C VAL A 64 -9.64 -0.21 -0.44
N LEU A 65 -9.16 -1.22 -1.18
CA LEU A 65 -8.85 -1.11 -2.60
C LEU A 65 -10.10 -0.79 -3.44
N GLN A 66 -11.22 -1.49 -3.20
CA GLN A 66 -12.50 -1.22 -3.89
C GLN A 66 -12.98 0.21 -3.65
N THR A 67 -12.91 0.68 -2.39
CA THR A 67 -13.29 2.05 -2.04
C THR A 67 -12.48 3.07 -2.86
N CYS A 68 -11.18 2.85 -2.98
CA CYS A 68 -10.31 3.68 -3.83
C CYS A 68 -10.75 3.66 -5.30
N PHE A 69 -11.02 2.48 -5.87
CA PHE A 69 -11.45 2.38 -7.28
C PHE A 69 -12.78 3.10 -7.52
N THR A 70 -13.75 2.97 -6.60
CA THR A 70 -15.04 3.66 -6.68
C THR A 70 -14.86 5.18 -6.58
N SER A 71 -14.08 5.66 -5.61
CA SER A 71 -13.82 7.10 -5.44
C SER A 71 -13.14 7.73 -6.66
N HIS A 72 -12.23 7.01 -7.30
CA HIS A 72 -11.51 7.48 -8.49
C HIS A 72 -12.17 7.07 -9.81
N LYS A 73 -13.38 6.47 -9.77
CA LYS A 73 -14.17 6.03 -10.93
C LYS A 73 -13.36 5.16 -11.92
N ILE A 74 -12.59 4.22 -11.38
CA ILE A 74 -11.81 3.28 -12.18
C ILE A 74 -12.73 2.16 -12.68
N ASP A 75 -12.96 2.07 -13.99
CA ASP A 75 -13.79 1.04 -14.66
C ASP A 75 -13.10 -0.33 -14.75
N LYS A 76 -12.41 -0.75 -13.68
CA LYS A 76 -11.75 -2.05 -13.62
C LYS A 76 -12.40 -2.89 -12.53
N ALA A 77 -13.06 -3.97 -12.94
CA ALA A 77 -13.53 -4.99 -12.01
C ALA A 77 -12.35 -5.67 -11.32
N ILE A 78 -12.35 -5.68 -9.98
CA ILE A 78 -11.36 -6.37 -9.16
C ILE A 78 -11.93 -7.75 -8.81
N PRO A 79 -11.44 -8.86 -9.37
CA PRO A 79 -11.92 -10.19 -9.04
C PRO A 79 -11.35 -10.66 -7.69
N THR A 80 -11.83 -10.06 -6.60
CA THR A 80 -11.31 -10.27 -5.24
C THR A 80 -11.27 -11.75 -4.84
N GLU A 81 -12.32 -12.52 -5.13
CA GLU A 81 -12.36 -13.96 -4.84
C GLU A 81 -11.26 -14.76 -5.54
N ARG A 82 -10.84 -14.33 -6.75
CA ARG A 82 -9.77 -15.01 -7.51
C ARG A 82 -8.39 -14.59 -7.03
N LEU A 83 -8.24 -13.30 -6.68
CA LEU A 83 -6.98 -12.74 -6.18
C LEU A 83 -6.64 -13.24 -4.76
N MET A 84 -7.65 -13.31 -3.88
CA MET A 84 -7.52 -13.79 -2.50
C MET A 84 -7.04 -15.24 -2.40
N LYS A 85 -7.36 -16.07 -3.41
CA LYS A 85 -6.84 -17.44 -3.54
C LYS A 85 -5.34 -17.50 -3.84
N CYS A 86 -4.66 -16.35 -3.94
CA CYS A 86 -3.23 -16.22 -4.19
C CYS A 86 -2.78 -16.95 -5.46
N LYS A 87 -3.66 -17.10 -6.46
CA LYS A 87 -3.35 -17.81 -7.70
C LYS A 87 -2.43 -16.97 -8.58
N MET A 88 -1.32 -17.56 -9.04
CA MET A 88 -0.27 -16.86 -9.78
C MET A 88 -0.80 -16.12 -11.03
N GLN A 89 -1.62 -16.77 -11.85
CA GLN A 89 -2.12 -16.19 -13.12
C GLN A 89 -2.97 -14.93 -12.87
N ASP A 90 -3.97 -15.03 -12.00
CA ASP A 90 -4.87 -13.92 -11.68
C ASP A 90 -4.12 -12.74 -11.04
N ASN A 91 -3.19 -13.02 -10.12
CA ASN A 91 -2.39 -11.98 -9.48
C ASN A 91 -1.40 -11.32 -10.46
N LEU A 92 -0.85 -12.07 -11.41
CA LEU A 92 0.06 -11.54 -12.42
C LEU A 92 -0.66 -10.66 -13.43
N GLU A 93 -1.83 -11.08 -13.92
CA GLU A 93 -2.66 -10.28 -14.83
C GLU A 93 -3.10 -8.96 -14.16
N PHE A 94 -3.50 -9.02 -12.89
CA PHE A 94 -3.85 -7.82 -12.14
C PHE A 94 -2.66 -6.90 -11.91
N LEU A 95 -1.48 -7.46 -11.58
CA LEU A 95 -0.25 -6.69 -11.36
C LEU A 95 0.23 -6.00 -12.65
N GLN A 96 0.16 -6.66 -13.80
CA GLN A 96 0.49 -6.06 -15.10
C GLN A 96 -0.42 -4.88 -15.42
N TRP A 97 -1.72 -5.03 -15.21
CA TRP A 97 -2.66 -3.93 -15.40
C TRP A 97 -2.37 -2.79 -14.42
N LEU A 98 -2.09 -3.11 -13.15
CA LEU A 98 -1.83 -2.13 -12.12
C LEU A 98 -0.55 -1.33 -12.40
N LYS A 99 0.51 -1.98 -12.91
CA LYS A 99 1.73 -1.29 -13.33
C LYS A 99 1.48 -0.31 -14.48
N LYS A 100 0.74 -0.72 -15.51
CA LYS A 100 0.35 0.18 -16.62
C LYS A 100 -0.54 1.32 -16.15
N PHE A 101 -1.44 1.05 -15.20
CA PHE A 101 -2.26 2.08 -14.59
C PHE A 101 -1.41 3.07 -13.81
N TRP A 102 -0.47 2.58 -13.00
CA TRP A 102 0.47 3.39 -12.25
C TRP A 102 1.31 4.27 -13.18
N ASP A 103 1.91 3.70 -14.23
CA ASP A 103 2.75 4.42 -15.20
C ASP A 103 2.01 5.60 -15.87
N ARG A 104 0.69 5.44 -16.10
CA ARG A 104 -0.16 6.46 -16.73
C ARG A 104 -0.65 7.56 -15.77
N ASN A 105 -0.77 7.24 -14.48
CA ASN A 105 -1.38 8.14 -13.50
C ASN A 105 -0.39 8.70 -12.47
N PHE A 106 0.81 8.13 -12.38
CA PHE A 106 1.81 8.55 -11.41
C PHE A 106 2.36 9.93 -11.80
N PRO A 107 2.20 10.95 -10.95
CA PRO A 107 2.61 12.32 -11.27
C PRO A 107 4.14 12.53 -11.22
N GLY A 108 4.92 11.51 -10.85
CA GLY A 108 6.38 11.61 -10.71
C GLY A 108 6.85 12.11 -9.34
N ASP A 109 5.94 12.22 -8.37
CA ASP A 109 6.26 12.74 -7.04
C ASP A 109 6.97 11.70 -6.14
N HIS A 110 7.67 12.16 -5.10
CA HIS A 110 8.45 11.29 -4.24
C HIS A 110 7.54 10.56 -3.24
N TYR A 111 7.27 9.28 -3.49
CA TYR A 111 6.41 8.47 -2.61
C TYR A 111 7.22 7.71 -1.56
N ASP A 112 7.09 8.10 -0.28
CA ASP A 112 7.68 7.37 0.85
C ASP A 112 6.74 6.26 1.37
N ALA A 113 6.92 5.07 0.81
CA ALA A 113 6.19 3.86 1.15
C ALA A 113 6.28 3.47 2.65
N VAL A 114 7.42 3.72 3.31
CA VAL A 114 7.64 3.30 4.70
C VAL A 114 6.91 4.25 5.64
N ALA A 115 7.00 5.56 5.39
CA ALA A 115 6.27 6.56 6.17
C ALA A 115 4.75 6.34 6.10
N ARG A 116 4.22 5.93 4.94
CA ARG A 116 2.78 5.67 4.73
C ARG A 116 2.26 4.41 5.43
N ARG A 117 3.08 3.35 5.55
CA ARG A 117 2.72 2.17 6.35
C ARG A 117 2.69 2.49 7.84
N GLY A 118 3.51 3.43 8.29
CA GLY A 118 3.70 3.74 9.70
C GLY A 118 4.35 2.59 10.47
N ALA A 119 4.90 2.88 11.65
CA ALA A 119 5.63 1.91 12.48
C ALA A 119 4.82 0.64 12.86
N ALA A 120 3.50 0.67 12.73
CA ALA A 120 2.61 -0.46 13.07
C ALA A 120 2.47 -1.53 11.96
N ASN A 121 2.95 -1.26 10.74
CA ASN A 121 2.77 -2.14 9.57
C ASN A 121 4.08 -2.46 8.84
N GLU A 122 5.22 -2.18 9.47
CA GLU A 122 6.52 -2.54 8.91
C GLU A 122 6.69 -4.07 8.88
N PRO A 123 7.17 -4.66 7.77
CA PRO A 123 7.78 -5.98 7.87
C PRO A 123 8.95 -5.85 8.85
N LEU A 124 9.12 -6.83 9.75
CA LEU A 124 9.97 -6.84 10.96
C LEU A 124 11.48 -6.50 10.80
N SER A 125 11.94 -5.86 9.73
CA SER A 125 13.32 -5.41 9.54
C SER A 125 13.40 -3.89 9.34
N ALA A 126 13.17 -3.14 10.40
CA ALA A 126 13.77 -1.80 10.59
C ALA A 126 13.75 -1.43 12.08
N ALA A 127 14.37 -2.26 12.91
CA ALA A 127 14.74 -1.88 14.26
C ALA A 127 15.87 -0.84 14.23
N ASN A 128 15.58 0.38 13.74
CA ASN A 128 16.37 1.57 14.07
C ASN A 128 15.68 2.88 13.64
N ARG A 129 14.57 3.26 14.29
CA ARG A 129 14.17 4.68 14.29
C ARG A 129 13.82 5.12 15.71
N SER A 130 14.75 5.89 16.25
CA SER A 130 14.67 6.63 17.50
C SER A 130 13.31 7.30 17.66
N THR A 131 12.70 7.03 18.81
CA THR A 131 11.47 7.65 19.29
C THR A 131 11.61 9.17 19.37
N THR A 132 11.14 9.88 18.35
CA THR A 132 10.76 11.29 18.48
C THR A 132 9.24 11.35 18.57
N ALA A 133 8.75 11.19 19.80
CA ALA A 133 7.38 11.54 20.14
C ALA A 133 7.16 13.04 19.81
N PRO A 134 6.04 13.43 19.18
CA PRO A 134 5.73 14.85 19.05
C PRO A 134 5.42 15.40 20.43
N VAL A 135 6.32 16.25 20.93
CA VAL A 135 6.09 17.08 22.11
C VAL A 135 4.80 17.87 21.90
N ARG A 136 3.83 17.66 22.78
CA ARG A 136 2.59 18.43 22.81
C ARG A 136 2.97 19.89 23.03
N ARG A 137 2.69 20.71 22.03
CA ARG A 137 2.82 22.17 22.03
C ARG A 137 1.99 22.74 23.17
N ALA A 138 2.67 23.10 24.26
CA ALA A 138 2.08 23.77 25.41
C ALA A 138 1.72 25.23 25.06
N MET A 139 0.63 25.66 25.67
CA MET A 139 -0.22 26.79 25.35
C MET A 139 0.47 28.16 25.47
N ASN A 140 0.05 29.06 24.59
CA ASN A 140 0.37 30.47 24.49
C ASN A 140 -0.14 31.30 25.70
N ASN A 141 0.80 31.95 26.39
CA ASN A 141 0.87 33.37 26.75
C ASN A 141 -0.30 34.07 27.49
N GLY A 142 0.04 34.81 28.55
CA GLY A 142 -0.81 35.91 29.06
C GLY A 142 -0.62 36.21 30.55
N GLY A 143 0.39 37.02 30.89
CA GLY A 143 0.54 37.57 32.24
C GLY A 143 -0.49 38.66 32.54
N LYS A 144 -0.84 38.81 33.83
CA LYS A 144 -1.27 40.09 34.43
C LYS A 144 -1.24 40.00 35.96
N ALA A 145 -0.39 40.82 36.59
CA ALA A 145 -0.45 41.20 38.00
C ALA A 145 -1.70 42.09 38.25
N PRO A 146 -2.18 42.23 39.49
CA PRO A 146 -1.54 43.16 40.45
C PRO A 146 -1.15 42.53 41.79
#